data_AF-A0A1C9CHS1-F1
#
_entry.id   AF-A0A1C9CHS1-F1
#
_cell.length_a   1.000
_cell.length_b   1.000
_cell.length_c   1.000
_cell.angle_alpha   90.00
_cell.angle_beta   90.00
_cell.angle_gamma   90.00
#
_symmetry.space_group_name_H-M   'P 1'
#
loop_
_entity.id
_entity.type
_entity.pdbx_description
1 polymer ?
#
loop_
_entity_poly.entity_id
_entity_poly.type
_entity_poly.pdbx_seq_one_letter_code
_entity_poly.pdbx_strand_id
1 'polypeptide(L)'
;MDDFYCLIRLVNGNKIVLFCFERVKCSIYPICFTASNLNYLHKLISMHDYFKNFSISHLLYLAQELNKAELALTFNQIYIQD
;
A
#
# COMPACT_ATOMS: atom_id res chain seq x y z
N MET A 1 1.12 -3.63 -17.26
CA MET A 1 0.74 -3.45 -15.85
C MET A 1 0.80 -4.82 -15.22
N ASP A 2 1.45 -4.92 -14.06
CA ASP A 2 1.63 -6.19 -13.36
C ASP A 2 0.28 -6.83 -13.01
N ASP A 3 0.31 -8.12 -12.72
CA ASP A 3 -0.85 -8.89 -12.24
C ASP A 3 -1.19 -8.59 -10.76
N PHE A 4 -0.80 -7.42 -10.27
CA PHE A 4 -1.05 -6.98 -8.91
C PHE A 4 -1.88 -5.70 -8.89
N TYR A 5 -2.77 -5.59 -7.91
CA TYR A 5 -3.51 -4.37 -7.63
C TYR A 5 -3.32 -4.01 -6.16
N CYS A 6 -2.91 -2.77 -5.90
CA CYS A 6 -2.70 -2.25 -4.55
C CYS A 6 -3.78 -1.22 -4.22
N LEU A 7 -4.45 -1.38 -3.08
CA LEU A 7 -5.45 -0.45 -2.56
C LEU A 7 -4.96 0.11 -1.23
N ILE A 8 -4.85 1.42 -1.14
CA ILE A 8 -4.43 2.14 0.06
C ILE A 8 -5.65 2.80 0.70
N ARG A 9 -5.75 2.71 2.03
CA ARG A 9 -6.78 3.38 2.81
C ARG A 9 -6.21 3.97 4.09
N LEU A 10 -6.75 5.12 4.48
CA LEU A 10 -6.56 5.67 5.82
C LEU A 10 -7.69 5.19 6.72
N VAL A 11 -7.36 4.58 7.85
CA VAL A 11 -8.33 4.06 8.82
C VAL A 11 -8.18 4.78 10.15
N ASN A 12 -9.31 5.28 10.67
CA ASN A 12 -9.41 5.97 11.95
C ASN A 12 -8.46 7.18 12.10
N GLY A 13 -8.09 7.82 11.00
CA GLY A 13 -7.23 9.02 10.98
C GLY A 13 -5.75 8.79 11.31
N ASN A 14 -5.36 7.61 11.80
CA ASN A 14 -4.03 7.38 12.37
C ASN A 14 -3.30 6.15 11.80
N LYS A 15 -3.89 5.45 10.83
CA LYS A 15 -3.30 4.24 10.26
C LYS A 15 -3.43 4.21 8.75
N ILE A 16 -2.35 3.80 8.09
CA ILE A 16 -2.31 3.45 6.67
C ILE A 16 -2.52 1.94 6.56
N VAL A 17 -3.44 1.56 5.69
CA VAL A 17 -3.74 0.18 5.34
C VAL A 17 -3.48 -0.01 3.86
N LEU A 18 -2.63 -0.97 3.52
CA LEU A 18 -2.31 -1.37 2.16
C LEU A 18 -2.82 -2.79 1.93
N PHE A 19 -3.73 -2.95 0.98
CA PHE A 19 -4.21 -4.24 0.49
C PHE A 19 -3.55 -4.54 -0.85
N CYS A 20 -2.92 -5.69 -0.98
CA CYS A 20 -2.35 -6.17 -2.23
C CYS A 20 -3.14 -7.38 -2.74
N PHE A 21 -3.68 -7.27 -3.95
CA PHE A 21 -4.46 -8.30 -4.64
C PHE A 21 -3.63 -8.88 -5.80
N GLU A 22 -3.63 -10.20 -5.94
CA GLU A 22 -3.09 -10.90 -7.12
C GLU A 22 -4.23 -11.17 -8.10
N ARG A 23 -4.13 -10.66 -9.32
CA ARG A 23 -5.14 -10.76 -10.38
C ARG A 23 -5.49 -12.22 -10.72
N VAL A 24 -4.51 -13.12 -10.63
CA VAL A 24 -4.67 -14.54 -10.95
C VAL A 24 -5.40 -15.30 -9.83
N LYS A 25 -5.37 -14.80 -8.59
CA LYS A 25 -5.93 -15.47 -7.40
C LYS A 25 -6.99 -14.62 -6.71
N CYS A 26 -7.93 -14.05 -7.48
CA CYS A 26 -9.06 -13.26 -6.97
C CYS A 26 -9.94 -13.98 -5.91
N SER A 27 -9.78 -15.30 -5.72
CA SER A 27 -10.46 -16.09 -4.68
C SER A 27 -9.72 -16.14 -3.33
N ILE A 28 -8.49 -15.61 -3.25
CA ILE A 28 -7.67 -15.61 -2.03
C ILE A 28 -7.73 -14.23 -1.38
N TYR A 29 -7.88 -14.21 -0.06
CA TYR A 29 -7.89 -13.00 0.75
C TYR A 29 -6.65 -12.13 0.45
N PRO A 30 -6.80 -10.81 0.26
CA PRO A 30 -5.66 -9.95 -0.05
C PRO A 30 -4.64 -9.93 1.09
N ILE A 31 -3.37 -9.75 0.74
CA ILE A 31 -2.35 -9.48 1.74
C ILE A 31 -2.58 -8.06 2.26
N CYS A 32 -2.71 -7.93 3.57
CA CYS A 32 -3.00 -6.67 4.23
C CYS A 32 -1.80 -6.26 5.09
N PHE A 33 -1.28 -5.06 4.84
CA PHE A 33 -0.28 -4.41 5.68
C PHE A 33 -0.92 -3.21 6.36
N THR A 34 -0.73 -3.09 7.67
CA THR A 34 -1.25 -1.97 8.45
C THR A 34 -0.16 -1.36 9.31
N ALA A 35 -0.02 -0.04 9.27
CA ALA A 35 0.95 0.67 10.09
C ALA A 35 0.43 2.06 10.47
N SER A 36 0.99 2.63 11.55
CA SER A 36 0.68 4.00 11.98
C SER A 36 1.53 5.07 11.31
N ASN A 37 2.59 4.67 10.61
CA ASN A 37 3.44 5.55 9.81
C ASN A 37 4.06 4.78 8.64
N LEU A 38 4.54 5.52 7.65
CA LEU A 38 5.16 4.95 6.45
C LEU A 38 6.43 4.14 6.74
N ASN A 39 7.21 4.52 7.76
CA ASN A 39 8.45 3.82 8.12
C ASN A 39 8.20 2.38 8.57
N TYR A 40 7.20 2.17 9.43
CA TYR A 40 6.79 0.83 9.86
C TYR A 40 6.16 0.05 8.72
N LEU A 41 5.38 0.71 7.86
CA LEU A 41 4.82 0.07 6.67
C LEU A 41 5.91 -0.42 5.73
N HIS A 42 6.90 0.43 5.44
CA HIS A 42 8.06 0.07 4.62
C HIS A 42 8.84 -1.10 5.23
N LYS A 43 9.04 -1.11 6.56
CA LYS A 43 9.67 -2.24 7.25
C LYS A 43 8.87 -3.53 7.04
N LEU A 44 7.54 -3.50 7.21
CA LEU A 44 6.68 -4.66 6.97
C LEU A 44 6.75 -5.15 5.52
N ILE A 45 6.65 -4.24 4.55
CA ILE A 45 6.77 -4.51 3.12
C ILE A 45 8.12 -5.17 2.81
N SER A 46 9.22 -4.64 3.36
CA SER A 46 10.58 -5.15 3.12
C SER A 46 10.82 -6.55 3.68
N MET A 47 10.06 -6.96 4.70
CA MET A 47 10.13 -8.29 5.30
C MET A 47 9.31 -9.33 4.52
N HIS A 48 8.49 -8.91 3.57
CA HIS A 48 7.61 -9.81 2.83
C HIS A 48 8.08 -9.96 1.37
N ASP A 49 8.24 -11.21 0.91
CA ASP A 49 8.71 -11.52 -0.44
C ASP A 49 7.76 -11.12 -1.58
N TYR A 50 6.56 -10.62 -1.26
CA TYR A 50 5.50 -10.39 -2.23
C TYR A 50 5.85 -9.28 -3.22
N PHE A 51 6.57 -8.26 -2.75
CA PHE A 51 6.98 -7.12 -3.56
C PHE A 51 8.16 -7.42 -4.49
N LYS A 52 8.80 -8.60 -4.36
CA LYS A 52 9.84 -9.04 -5.32
C LYS A 52 9.27 -9.30 -6.71
N ASN A 53 7.97 -9.57 -6.81
CA ASN A 53 7.28 -9.84 -8.08
C ASN A 53 6.74 -8.57 -8.75
N PHE A 54 6.90 -7.40 -8.11
CA PHE A 54 6.43 -6.14 -8.66
C PHE A 54 7.47 -5.59 -9.64
N SER A 55 6.99 -5.05 -10.76
CA SER A 55 7.83 -4.25 -11.64
C SER A 55 8.26 -2.95 -10.94
N ILE A 56 9.38 -2.40 -11.39
CA ILE A 56 9.91 -1.12 -10.87
C ILE A 56 8.88 0.00 -11.04
N SER A 57 8.12 0.01 -12.13
CA SER A 57 7.07 1.02 -12.36
C SER A 57 5.94 0.90 -11.34
N HIS A 58 5.53 -0.33 -10.98
CA HIS A 58 4.52 -0.54 -9.95
C HIS A 58 5.02 -0.16 -8.56
N LEU A 59 6.27 -0.48 -8.24
CA LEU A 59 6.91 -0.06 -6.98
C LEU A 59 6.98 1.47 -6.86
N LEU A 60 7.32 2.17 -7.95
CA LEU A 60 7.36 3.63 -7.97
C LEU A 60 5.96 4.24 -7.80
N TYR A 61 4.95 3.72 -8.48
CA TYR A 61 3.56 4.13 -8.29
C TYR A 61 3.12 3.93 -6.83
N LEU A 62 3.38 2.75 -6.27
CA LEU A 62 3.04 2.44 -4.89
C LEU A 62 3.74 3.39 -3.90
N ALA A 63 5.01 3.69 -4.12
CA ALA A 63 5.75 4.62 -3.27
C ALA A 63 5.17 6.04 -3.33
N GLN A 64 4.76 6.50 -4.53
CA GLN A 64 4.11 7.80 -4.69
C GLN A 64 2.78 7.86 -3.94
N GLU A 65 1.93 6.84 -4.08
CA GLU A 65 0.64 6.78 -3.41
C GLU A 65 0.75 6.64 -1.89
N LEU A 66 1.70 5.84 -1.40
CA LEU A 66 1.96 5.74 0.04
C LEU A 66 2.47 7.06 0.62
N ASN A 67 3.29 7.80 -0.12
CA ASN A 67 3.75 9.11 0.32
C ASN A 67 2.58 10.13 0.36
N LYS A 68 1.69 10.12 -0.64
CA LYS A 68 0.46 10.93 -0.61
C LYS A 68 -0.41 10.58 0.59
N ALA A 69 -0.57 9.29 0.91
CA ALA A 69 -1.33 8.84 2.07
C ALA A 69 -0.72 9.31 3.40
N GLU A 70 0.60 9.25 3.55
CA GLU A 70 1.30 9.77 4.74
C GLU A 70 1.12 11.29 4.88
N LEU A 71 1.24 12.05 3.78
CA LEU A 71 0.98 13.50 3.80
C LEU A 71 -0.46 13.80 4.18
N ALA A 72 -1.43 13.09 3.59
CA ALA A 72 -2.84 13.27 3.92
C ALA A 72 -3.11 12.98 5.40
N LEU A 73 -2.52 11.92 5.96
CA LEU A 73 -2.60 11.60 7.38
C LEU A 73 -1.96 12.69 8.25
N THR A 74 -0.77 13.17 7.87
CA THR A 74 -0.03 14.21 8.59
C THR A 74 -0.78 15.55 8.64
N PHE A 75 -1.42 15.93 7.53
CA PHE A 75 -2.19 17.18 7.42
C PHE A 75 -3.67 17.02 7.75
N ASN A 76 -4.09 15.84 8.23
CA ASN A 76 -5.48 15.50 8.53
C ASN A 76 -6.43 15.78 7.34
N GLN A 77 -5.98 15.46 6.13
CA GLN A 77 -6.69 15.59 4.87
C GLN A 77 -7.29 14.25 4.43
N ILE A 78 -8.28 14.31 3.54
CA ILE A 78 -8.87 13.13 2.92
C ILE A 78 -7.88 12.61 1.86
N TYR A 79 -7.44 11.36 2.01
CA TYR A 79 -6.67 10.66 0.99
C TYR A 79 -7.61 10.10 -0.10
N ILE A 80 -7.24 10.33 -1.35
CA ILE A 80 -7.88 9.76 -2.54
C ILE A 80 -6.77 9.09 -3.36
N GLN A 81 -7.01 7.84 -3.75
CA GLN A 81 -6.12 7.08 -4.62
C GLN A 81 -6.59 7.22 -6.07
N ASP A 82 -5.68 7.58 -6.98
CA ASP A 82 -5.89 7.69 -8.43
C ASP A 82 -5.03 6.69 -9.22
#